data_AF-A0A317SJM9-F1
#
_entry.id   AF-A0A317SJM9-F1
#
_cell.length_a   1.000
_cell.length_b   1.000
_cell.length_c   1.000
_cell.angle_alpha   90.00
_cell.angle_beta   90.00
_cell.angle_gamma   90.00
#
_symmetry.space_group_name_H-M   'P 1'
#
loop_
_entity.id
_entity.type
_entity.pdbx_description
1 polymer ?
#
loop_
_entity_poly.entity_id
_entity_poly.type
_entity_poly.pdbx_seq_one_letter_code
_entity_poly.pdbx_strand_id
1 'polypeptide(L)'
;MWSWFGGSAAKKKDSAKDAILKLREQLEMLQKKEKHLEGEIAEQDAVARKMVQANKNAAMTALRRKKTHETHLASTVAQINTIEQQMHSIETANLNYETLKVMQSASDAMKKIHNGMNLDKVDMTMEEIREQQQIAEEIGNAIVQMGEPTDESELLRELDSMKQEQLDTQMLSAPSAPVTATPQAAKGKTIEEDEDAELMKLRAEMAM
;
A
#
# COMPACT_ATOMS: atom_id res chain seq x y z
N MET A 1 -2.66 48.81 -7.41
CA MET A 1 -2.19 47.46 -7.02
C MET A 1 -1.84 46.70 -8.28
N TRP A 2 -0.58 46.29 -8.40
CA TRP A 2 -0.01 45.69 -9.60
C TRP A 2 -0.38 44.21 -9.77
N SER A 3 -0.51 43.82 -11.03
CA SER A 3 -0.80 42.50 -11.58
C SER A 3 0.08 41.37 -11.03
N TRP A 4 -0.53 40.35 -10.41
CA TRP A 4 0.13 39.09 -10.00
C TRP A 4 -0.76 37.87 -10.26
N PHE A 5 -1.43 37.74 -11.39
CA PHE A 5 -2.04 36.44 -11.72
C PHE A 5 -1.96 36.20 -13.22
N GLY A 6 -0.88 35.58 -13.68
CA GLY A 6 -0.75 35.17 -15.07
C GLY A 6 0.52 34.40 -15.44
N GLY A 7 1.65 34.64 -14.75
CA GLY A 7 2.96 34.09 -15.17
C GLY A 7 3.55 32.94 -14.33
N SER A 8 2.93 32.54 -13.22
CA SER A 8 3.58 31.67 -12.22
C SER A 8 3.44 30.16 -12.50
N ALA A 9 2.38 29.74 -13.17
CA ALA A 9 2.08 28.31 -13.38
C ALA A 9 3.06 27.63 -14.34
N ALA A 10 3.41 28.28 -15.45
CA ALA A 10 4.38 27.75 -16.41
C ALA A 10 5.80 27.70 -15.82
N LYS A 11 6.23 28.78 -15.13
CA LYS A 11 7.51 28.82 -14.39
C LYS A 11 7.62 27.73 -13.31
N LYS A 12 6.54 27.41 -12.58
CA LYS A 12 6.55 26.32 -11.59
C LYS A 12 6.70 24.94 -12.23
N LYS A 13 6.02 24.67 -13.34
CA LYS A 13 6.09 23.37 -14.04
C LYS A 13 7.47 23.11 -14.64
N ASP A 14 8.10 24.16 -15.20
CA ASP A 14 9.50 24.07 -15.65
C ASP A 14 10.45 23.87 -14.46
N SER A 15 10.23 24.56 -13.33
CA SER A 15 11.07 24.38 -12.14
C SER A 15 11.03 22.98 -11.51
N ALA A 16 9.88 22.29 -11.57
CA ALA A 16 9.74 20.94 -11.04
C ALA A 16 10.48 19.90 -11.90
N LYS A 17 10.36 20.03 -13.24
CA LYS A 17 11.10 19.17 -14.18
C LYS A 17 12.60 19.38 -14.06
N ASP A 18 13.06 20.62 -13.98
CA ASP A 18 14.47 20.95 -13.82
C ASP A 18 15.03 20.41 -12.49
N ALA A 19 14.26 20.50 -11.40
CA ALA A 19 14.64 19.92 -10.12
C ALA A 19 14.76 18.39 -10.19
N ILE A 20 13.79 17.71 -10.82
CA ILE A 20 13.85 16.25 -11.02
C ILE A 20 15.07 15.85 -11.86
N LEU A 21 15.40 16.60 -12.93
CA LEU A 21 16.58 16.33 -13.75
C LEU A 21 17.88 16.42 -12.95
N LYS A 22 18.05 17.47 -12.13
CA LYS A 22 19.23 17.62 -11.26
C LYS A 22 19.31 16.53 -10.20
N LEU A 23 18.16 16.13 -9.62
CA LEU A 23 18.11 15.03 -8.66
C LEU A 23 18.52 13.70 -9.31
N ARG A 24 18.11 13.44 -10.56
CA ARG A 24 18.54 12.25 -11.32
C ARG A 24 20.03 12.25 -11.63
N GLU A 25 20.59 13.40 -12.02
CA GLU A 25 22.03 13.53 -12.24
C GLU A 25 22.81 13.23 -10.95
N GLN A 26 22.34 13.78 -9.81
CA GLN A 26 22.93 13.51 -8.51
C GLN A 26 22.80 12.04 -8.11
N LEU A 27 21.65 11.41 -8.37
CA LEU A 27 21.41 9.99 -8.13
C LEU A 27 22.40 9.12 -8.90
N GLU A 28 22.62 9.40 -10.19
CA GLU A 28 23.58 8.66 -11.02
C GLU A 28 25.01 8.77 -10.46
N MET A 29 25.42 9.95 -10.00
CA MET A 29 26.72 10.14 -9.35
C MET A 29 26.86 9.34 -8.05
N LEU A 30 25.81 9.32 -7.21
CA LEU A 30 25.82 8.55 -5.98
C LEU A 30 25.83 7.04 -6.22
N GLN A 31 25.11 6.54 -7.22
CA GLN A 31 25.14 5.12 -7.61
C GLN A 31 26.52 4.69 -8.15
N LYS A 32 27.19 5.56 -8.92
CA LYS A 32 28.59 5.31 -9.33
C LYS A 32 29.52 5.25 -8.11
N LYS A 33 29.33 6.15 -7.14
CA LYS A 33 30.11 6.16 -5.90
C LYS A 33 29.85 4.93 -5.03
N GLU A 34 28.59 4.50 -4.93
CA GLU A 34 28.19 3.27 -4.23
C GLU A 34 28.95 2.06 -4.79
N LYS A 35 28.87 1.84 -6.11
CA LYS A 35 29.59 0.75 -6.79
C LYS A 35 31.11 0.83 -6.61
N HIS A 36 31.67 2.03 -6.59
CA HIS A 36 33.09 2.22 -6.33
C HIS A 36 33.46 1.80 -4.90
N LEU A 37 32.69 2.22 -3.89
CA LEU A 37 32.90 1.87 -2.49
C LEU A 37 32.74 0.36 -2.26
N GLU A 38 31.77 -0.30 -2.91
CA GLU A 38 31.63 -1.77 -2.88
C GLU A 38 32.90 -2.46 -3.39
N GLY A 39 33.49 -1.94 -4.47
CA GLY A 39 34.76 -2.41 -5.01
C GLY A 39 35.92 -2.24 -4.01
N GLU A 40 36.06 -1.07 -3.40
CA GLU A 40 37.08 -0.81 -2.38
C GLU A 40 36.91 -1.73 -1.15
N ILE A 41 35.67 -1.97 -0.71
CA ILE A 41 35.36 -2.89 0.40
C ILE A 41 35.81 -4.32 0.05
N ALA A 42 35.47 -4.80 -1.15
CA ALA A 42 35.86 -6.13 -1.62
C ALA A 42 37.39 -6.28 -1.72
N GLU A 43 38.08 -5.25 -2.22
CA GLU A 43 39.54 -5.22 -2.29
C GLU A 43 40.17 -5.30 -0.89
N GLN A 44 39.73 -4.45 0.05
CA GLN A 44 40.27 -4.47 1.41
C GLN A 44 39.96 -5.78 2.15
N ASP A 45 38.80 -6.41 1.88
CA ASP A 45 38.47 -7.73 2.42
C ASP A 45 39.45 -8.80 1.89
N ALA A 46 39.74 -8.79 0.58
CA ALA A 46 40.69 -9.69 -0.03
C ALA A 46 42.12 -9.50 0.53
N VAL A 47 42.56 -8.26 0.72
CA VAL A 47 43.85 -7.94 1.34
C VAL A 47 43.90 -8.44 2.78
N ALA A 48 42.85 -8.21 3.57
CA ALA A 48 42.77 -8.67 4.95
C ALA A 48 42.87 -10.20 5.04
N ARG A 49 42.14 -10.94 4.20
CA ARG A 49 42.19 -12.41 4.13
C ARG A 49 43.57 -12.92 3.76
N LYS A 50 44.24 -12.29 2.80
CA LYS A 50 45.61 -12.67 2.38
C LYS A 50 46.63 -12.44 3.51
N MET A 51 46.48 -11.37 4.29
CA MET A 51 47.43 -10.99 5.32
C MET A 51 47.18 -11.62 6.69
N VAL A 52 46.02 -12.25 6.92
CA VAL A 52 45.59 -12.70 8.26
C VAL A 52 46.57 -13.68 8.92
N GLN A 53 47.21 -14.55 8.13
CA GLN A 53 48.18 -15.53 8.63
C GLN A 53 49.63 -15.01 8.59
N ALA A 54 49.93 -14.04 7.73
CA ALA A 54 51.31 -13.58 7.49
C ALA A 54 51.68 -12.32 8.28
N ASN A 55 50.76 -11.35 8.36
CA ASN A 55 51.02 -10.06 9.00
C ASN A 55 49.73 -9.50 9.61
N LYS A 56 49.57 -9.73 10.92
CA LYS A 56 48.43 -9.26 11.71
C LYS A 56 48.22 -7.75 11.60
N ASN A 57 49.28 -6.94 11.62
CA ASN A 57 49.17 -5.48 11.57
C ASN A 57 48.67 -4.99 10.19
N ALA A 58 49.13 -5.62 9.11
CA ALA A 58 48.66 -5.34 7.76
C ALA A 58 47.18 -5.74 7.59
N ALA A 59 46.79 -6.92 8.08
CA ALA A 59 45.39 -7.36 8.06
C ALA A 59 44.47 -6.42 8.86
N MET A 60 44.88 -5.99 10.05
CA MET A 60 44.13 -5.03 10.87
C MET A 60 43.98 -3.66 10.18
N THR A 61 45.00 -3.21 9.45
CA THR A 61 44.94 -1.95 8.69
C THR A 61 43.95 -2.05 7.53
N ALA A 62 43.96 -3.16 6.79
CA ALA A 62 43.00 -3.42 5.73
C ALA A 62 41.55 -3.48 6.27
N LEU A 63 41.33 -4.17 7.40
CA LEU A 63 40.01 -4.22 8.04
C LEU A 63 39.52 -2.84 8.50
N ARG A 64 40.41 -1.98 9.02
CA ARG A 64 40.04 -0.59 9.38
C ARG A 64 39.60 0.20 8.15
N ARG A 65 40.36 0.12 7.04
CA ARG A 65 39.98 0.77 5.77
C ARG A 65 38.64 0.26 5.26
N LYS A 66 38.47 -1.07 5.22
CA LYS A 66 37.20 -1.72 4.87
C LYS A 66 36.04 -1.12 5.69
N LYS A 67 36.21 -0.98 7.01
CA LYS A 67 35.16 -0.45 7.88
C LYS A 67 34.84 1.03 7.61
N THR A 68 35.85 1.83 7.25
CA THR A 68 35.64 3.21 6.81
C THR A 68 34.85 3.26 5.50
N HIS A 69 35.20 2.45 4.50
CA HIS A 69 34.44 2.38 3.24
C HIS A 69 33.00 1.88 3.47
N GLU A 70 32.77 0.89 4.35
CA GLU A 70 31.42 0.46 4.74
C GLU A 70 30.60 1.61 5.34
N THR A 71 31.22 2.45 6.16
CA THR A 71 30.55 3.61 6.76
C THR A 71 30.18 4.65 5.70
N HIS A 72 31.08 4.90 4.74
CA HIS A 72 30.79 5.79 3.62
C HIS A 72 29.73 5.21 2.68
N LEU A 73 29.71 3.89 2.48
CA LEU A 73 28.70 3.19 1.69
C LEU A 73 27.32 3.37 2.33
N ALA A 74 27.20 3.10 3.62
CA ALA A 74 25.95 3.30 4.36
C ALA A 74 25.43 4.75 4.25
N SER A 75 26.32 5.74 4.38
CA SER A 75 25.93 7.15 4.18
C SER A 75 25.52 7.45 2.73
N THR A 76 26.15 6.83 1.74
CA THR A 76 25.82 7.02 0.33
C THR A 76 24.45 6.42 0.01
N VAL A 77 24.15 5.22 0.51
CA VAL A 77 22.83 4.59 0.39
C VAL A 77 21.74 5.44 1.05
N ALA A 78 22.00 6.01 2.24
CA ALA A 78 21.05 6.93 2.88
C ALA A 78 20.77 8.18 2.04
N GLN A 79 21.80 8.73 1.38
CA GLN A 79 21.65 9.87 0.46
C GLN A 79 20.84 9.50 -0.78
N ILE A 80 21.08 8.33 -1.36
CA ILE A 80 20.30 7.79 -2.49
C ILE A 80 18.81 7.72 -2.11
N ASN A 81 18.48 7.07 -1.00
CA ASN A 81 17.10 6.94 -0.52
C ASN A 81 16.44 8.31 -0.30
N THR A 82 17.19 9.29 0.22
CA THR A 82 16.68 10.65 0.43
C THR A 82 16.35 11.33 -0.90
N ILE A 83 17.20 11.18 -1.92
CA ILE A 83 16.96 11.76 -3.25
C ILE A 83 15.74 11.12 -3.91
N GLU A 84 15.60 9.80 -3.84
CA GLU A 84 14.45 9.09 -4.39
C GLU A 84 13.13 9.54 -3.74
N GLN A 85 13.12 9.68 -2.41
CA GLN A 85 11.98 10.23 -1.67
C GLN A 85 11.65 11.67 -2.09
N GLN A 86 12.66 12.51 -2.30
CA GLN A 86 12.47 13.89 -2.76
C GLN A 86 11.90 13.95 -4.18
N MET A 87 12.39 13.10 -5.09
CA MET A 87 11.84 12.99 -6.44
C MET A 87 10.37 12.59 -6.41
N HIS A 88 10.03 11.55 -5.65
CA HIS A 88 8.65 11.11 -5.48
C HIS A 88 7.74 12.20 -4.89
N SER A 89 8.25 12.95 -3.92
CA SER A 89 7.53 14.07 -3.29
C SER A 89 7.24 15.19 -4.30
N ILE A 90 8.20 15.54 -5.16
CA ILE A 90 8.01 16.55 -6.21
C ILE A 90 6.99 16.07 -7.26
N GLU A 91 7.07 14.80 -7.65
CA GLU A 91 6.12 14.19 -8.60
C GLU A 91 4.68 14.23 -8.05
N THR A 92 4.52 13.84 -6.78
CA THR A 92 3.23 13.90 -6.07
C THR A 92 2.72 15.32 -5.94
N ALA A 93 3.59 16.28 -5.56
CA ALA A 93 3.22 17.68 -5.47
C ALA A 93 2.76 18.25 -6.83
N ASN A 94 3.40 17.83 -7.93
CA ASN A 94 3.02 18.24 -9.27
C ASN A 94 1.66 17.65 -9.68
N LEU A 95 1.37 16.39 -9.35
CA LEU A 95 0.05 15.78 -9.56
C LEU A 95 -1.06 16.48 -8.76
N ASN A 96 -0.79 16.78 -7.48
CA ASN A 96 -1.72 17.51 -6.63
C ASN A 96 -2.00 18.92 -7.19
N TYR A 97 -0.96 19.59 -7.70
CA TYR A 97 -1.10 20.90 -8.33
C TYR A 97 -1.99 20.86 -9.59
N GLU A 98 -1.79 19.87 -10.48
CA GLU A 98 -2.63 19.72 -11.67
C GLU A 98 -4.09 19.38 -11.28
N THR A 99 -4.29 18.55 -10.26
CA THR A 99 -5.62 18.23 -9.72
C THR A 99 -6.33 19.49 -9.21
N LEU A 100 -5.64 20.32 -8.42
CA LEU A 100 -6.17 21.59 -7.94
C LEU A 100 -6.55 22.53 -9.09
N LYS A 101 -5.76 22.56 -10.16
CA LYS A 101 -6.06 23.37 -11.35
C LYS A 101 -7.33 22.90 -12.06
N VAL A 102 -7.54 21.59 -12.16
CA VAL A 102 -8.79 21.02 -12.72
C VAL A 102 -9.97 21.37 -11.82
N MET A 103 -9.84 21.21 -10.50
CA MET A 103 -10.89 21.60 -9.55
C MET A 103 -11.23 23.09 -9.64
N GLN A 104 -10.23 23.96 -9.80
CA GLN A 104 -10.44 25.40 -10.00
C GLN A 104 -11.24 25.67 -11.28
N SER A 105 -10.86 25.03 -12.39
CA SER A 105 -11.60 25.16 -13.65
C SER A 105 -13.04 24.65 -13.54
N ALA A 106 -13.26 23.55 -12.82
CA ALA A 106 -14.60 23.02 -12.56
C ALA A 106 -15.43 23.98 -11.69
N SER A 107 -14.84 24.54 -10.63
CA SER A 107 -15.49 25.55 -9.80
C SER A 107 -15.85 26.81 -10.58
N ASP A 108 -14.96 27.29 -11.46
CA ASP A 108 -15.23 28.44 -12.32
C ASP A 108 -16.35 28.15 -13.34
N ALA A 109 -16.43 26.93 -13.88
CA ALA A 109 -17.54 26.49 -14.73
C ALA A 109 -18.86 26.47 -13.94
N MET A 110 -18.87 25.89 -12.74
CA MET A 110 -20.05 25.88 -11.85
C MET A 110 -20.52 27.30 -11.51
N LYS A 111 -19.58 28.22 -11.20
CA LYS A 111 -19.91 29.63 -10.96
C LYS A 111 -20.55 30.29 -12.18
N LYS A 112 -20.07 30.00 -13.39
CA LYS A 112 -20.68 30.53 -14.63
C LYS A 112 -22.08 29.95 -14.87
N ILE A 113 -22.28 28.66 -14.63
CA ILE A 113 -23.60 28.02 -14.70
C ILE A 113 -24.56 28.70 -13.70
N HIS A 114 -24.13 28.88 -12.44
CA HIS A 114 -24.94 29.53 -11.41
C HIS A 114 -25.18 31.03 -11.67
N ASN A 115 -24.18 31.79 -12.12
CA ASN A 115 -24.35 33.19 -12.48
C ASN A 115 -25.22 33.39 -13.74
N GLY A 116 -25.27 32.40 -14.64
CA GLY A 116 -26.17 32.39 -15.80
C GLY A 116 -27.62 32.04 -15.44
N MET A 117 -27.84 31.42 -14.28
CA MET A 117 -29.16 31.25 -13.64
C MET A 117 -29.45 32.49 -12.80
N ASN A 118 -29.80 33.61 -13.44
CA ASN A 118 -30.29 34.81 -12.75
C ASN A 118 -31.37 34.45 -11.72
N LEU A 119 -31.33 35.12 -10.56
CA LEU A 119 -32.27 34.98 -9.44
C LEU A 119 -33.75 34.94 -9.90
N ASP A 120 -34.10 35.79 -10.87
CA ASP A 120 -35.46 35.88 -11.44
C ASP A 120 -35.91 34.61 -12.18
N LYS A 121 -34.98 33.82 -12.74
CA LYS A 121 -35.31 32.53 -13.35
C LYS A 121 -35.34 31.41 -12.32
N VAL A 122 -34.56 31.50 -11.25
CA VAL A 122 -34.57 30.52 -10.16
C VAL A 122 -35.92 30.56 -9.43
N ASP A 123 -36.49 31.74 -9.19
CA ASP A 123 -37.84 31.85 -8.59
C ASP A 123 -38.91 31.19 -9.46
N MET A 124 -38.90 31.42 -10.78
CA MET A 124 -39.80 30.73 -11.72
C MET A 124 -39.55 29.22 -11.77
N THR A 125 -38.29 28.78 -11.77
CA THR A 125 -37.95 27.35 -11.82
C THR A 125 -38.27 26.65 -10.50
N MET A 126 -38.15 27.33 -9.35
CA MET A 126 -38.52 26.79 -8.03
C MET A 126 -40.03 26.68 -7.87
N GLU A 127 -40.81 27.59 -8.48
CA GLU A 127 -42.27 27.48 -8.60
C GLU A 127 -42.64 26.25 -9.44
N GLU A 128 -42.03 26.08 -10.63
CA GLU A 128 -42.24 24.90 -11.50
C GLU A 128 -41.77 23.59 -10.84
N ILE A 129 -40.66 23.60 -10.08
CA ILE A 129 -40.16 22.43 -9.32
C ILE A 129 -41.10 22.07 -8.18
N ARG A 130 -41.70 23.05 -7.49
CA ARG A 130 -42.71 22.76 -6.44
C ARG A 130 -43.97 22.14 -7.03
N GLU A 131 -44.42 22.63 -8.19
CA GLU A 131 -45.57 22.08 -8.91
C GLU A 131 -45.27 20.65 -9.41
N GLN A 132 -44.06 20.41 -9.94
CA GLN A 132 -43.60 19.08 -10.34
C GLN A 132 -43.35 18.13 -9.17
N GLN A 133 -42.89 18.62 -8.01
CA GLN A 133 -42.75 17.81 -6.79
C GLN A 133 -44.10 17.38 -6.24
N GLN A 134 -45.13 18.24 -6.28
CA GLN A 134 -46.49 17.84 -5.92
C GLN A 134 -47.02 16.76 -6.87
N ILE A 135 -46.80 16.91 -8.18
CA ILE A 135 -47.18 15.87 -9.15
C ILE A 135 -46.41 14.57 -8.90
N ALA A 136 -45.11 14.65 -8.59
CA ALA A 136 -44.28 13.48 -8.29
C ALA A 136 -44.66 12.81 -6.96
N GLU A 137 -45.07 13.56 -5.93
CA GLU A 137 -45.62 13.03 -4.68
C GLU A 137 -47.00 12.39 -4.91
N GLU A 138 -47.87 12.98 -5.73
CA GLU A 138 -49.15 12.37 -6.11
C GLU A 138 -48.95 11.08 -6.91
N ILE A 139 -48.00 11.05 -7.85
CA ILE A 139 -47.61 9.84 -8.59
C ILE A 139 -46.97 8.82 -7.64
N GLY A 140 -46.08 9.24 -6.75
CA GLY A 140 -45.43 8.38 -5.76
C GLY A 140 -46.44 7.74 -4.81
N ASN A 141 -47.41 8.51 -4.31
CA ASN A 141 -48.49 8.01 -3.47
C ASN A 141 -49.44 7.08 -4.24
N ALA A 142 -49.71 7.36 -5.52
CA ALA A 142 -50.48 6.47 -6.39
C ALA A 142 -49.73 5.15 -6.70
N ILE A 143 -48.41 5.20 -6.89
CA ILE A 143 -47.57 4.02 -7.11
C ILE A 143 -47.42 3.19 -5.84
N VAL A 144 -47.27 3.81 -4.67
CA VAL A 144 -47.21 3.11 -3.37
C VAL A 144 -48.57 2.48 -3.03
N GLN A 145 -49.69 3.08 -3.42
CA GLN A 145 -51.01 2.43 -3.35
C GLN A 145 -51.17 1.26 -4.33
N MET A 146 -50.39 1.22 -5.42
CA MET A 146 -50.40 0.14 -6.41
C MET A 146 -49.35 -0.95 -6.15
N GLY A 147 -48.33 -0.68 -5.33
CA GLY A 147 -47.29 -1.64 -4.97
C GLY A 147 -47.80 -2.59 -3.90
N GLU A 148 -47.84 -3.89 -4.19
CA GLU A 148 -48.08 -4.89 -3.14
C GLU A 148 -46.96 -4.79 -2.08
N PRO A 149 -47.30 -4.91 -0.78
CA PRO A 149 -46.29 -4.96 0.27
C PRO A 149 -45.39 -6.19 0.04
N THR A 150 -44.09 -5.97 -0.03
CA THR A 150 -43.11 -7.05 -0.13
C THR A 150 -43.15 -7.89 1.16
N ASP A 151 -43.28 -9.21 1.02
CA ASP A 151 -43.32 -10.12 2.17
C ASP A 151 -41.91 -10.25 2.78
N GLU A 152 -41.69 -9.59 3.92
CA GLU A 152 -40.44 -9.64 4.67
C GLU A 152 -40.01 -11.08 5.03
N SER A 153 -40.96 -12.03 5.12
CA SER A 153 -40.63 -13.43 5.42
C SER A 153 -39.96 -14.17 4.26
N GLU A 154 -40.24 -13.78 3.02
CA GLU A 154 -39.57 -14.30 1.83
C GLU A 154 -38.13 -13.78 1.75
N LEU A 155 -37.95 -12.47 1.98
CA LEU A 155 -36.64 -11.82 2.01
C LEU A 155 -35.72 -12.40 3.10
N LEU A 156 -36.27 -12.73 4.27
CA LEU A 156 -35.51 -13.35 5.36
C LEU A 156 -35.02 -14.75 5.00
N ARG A 157 -35.84 -15.56 4.31
CA ARG A 157 -35.42 -16.89 3.84
C ARG A 157 -34.29 -16.80 2.81
N GLU A 158 -34.39 -15.85 1.89
CA GLU A 158 -33.36 -15.63 0.88
C GLU A 158 -32.03 -15.18 1.53
N LEU A 159 -32.11 -14.27 2.51
CA LEU A 159 -30.94 -13.81 3.26
C LEU A 159 -30.24 -14.94 4.03
N ASP A 160 -31.01 -15.85 4.63
CA ASP A 160 -30.42 -16.99 5.34
C ASP A 160 -29.78 -18.01 4.40
N SER A 161 -30.33 -18.21 3.19
CA SER A 161 -29.69 -19.01 2.14
C SER A 161 -28.32 -18.46 1.76
N MET A 162 -28.22 -17.14 1.55
CA MET A 162 -26.95 -16.49 1.19
C MET A 162 -25.88 -16.63 2.29
N LYS A 163 -26.27 -16.59 3.57
CA LYS A 163 -25.32 -16.80 4.69
C LYS A 163 -24.76 -18.21 4.71
N GLN A 164 -25.59 -19.21 4.43
CA GLN A 164 -25.15 -20.60 4.40
C GLN A 164 -24.14 -20.85 3.27
N GLU A 165 -24.42 -20.33 2.07
CA GLU A 165 -23.48 -20.43 0.93
C GLU A 165 -22.12 -19.79 1.23
N GLN A 166 -22.10 -18.66 1.95
CA GLN A 166 -20.84 -18.02 2.35
C GLN A 166 -20.05 -18.84 3.39
N LEU A 167 -20.74 -19.48 4.33
CA LEU A 167 -20.09 -20.37 5.31
C LEU A 167 -19.50 -21.60 4.63
N ASP A 168 -20.24 -22.23 3.73
CA ASP A 168 -19.78 -23.40 2.97
C ASP A 168 -18.55 -23.02 2.12
N THR A 169 -18.59 -21.86 1.46
CA THR A 169 -17.44 -21.33 0.69
C THR A 169 -16.20 -21.10 1.56
N GLN A 170 -16.37 -20.61 2.79
CA GLN A 170 -15.27 -20.43 3.73
C GLN A 170 -14.71 -21.76 4.24
N MET A 171 -15.55 -22.77 4.46
CA MET A 171 -15.12 -24.11 4.86
C MET A 171 -14.36 -24.83 3.73
N LEU A 172 -14.81 -24.68 2.47
CA LEU A 172 -14.12 -25.18 1.28
C LEU A 172 -12.76 -24.49 1.02
N SER A 173 -12.57 -23.28 1.54
CA SER A 173 -11.35 -22.47 1.35
C SER A 173 -10.33 -22.63 2.48
N ALA A 174 -10.63 -23.39 3.54
CA ALA A 174 -9.70 -23.66 4.63
C ALA A 174 -8.63 -24.68 4.21
N PRO A 175 -7.32 -24.40 4.36
CA PRO A 175 -6.26 -25.31 3.93
C PRO A 175 -6.29 -26.62 4.73
N SER A 176 -6.44 -27.75 4.03
CA SER A 176 -6.26 -29.09 4.61
C SER A 176 -4.79 -29.28 5.03
N ALA A 177 -4.56 -29.58 6.30
CA ALA A 177 -3.24 -30.00 6.79
C ALA A 177 -2.80 -31.30 6.06
N PRO A 178 -1.53 -31.42 5.63
CA PRO A 178 -1.09 -32.55 4.83
C PRO A 178 -0.99 -33.84 5.66
N VAL A 179 -1.79 -34.84 5.28
CA VAL A 179 -1.63 -36.25 5.69
C VAL A 179 -0.71 -36.99 4.71
N THR A 180 0.14 -37.80 5.31
CA THR A 180 1.42 -38.41 4.90
C THR A 180 1.39 -39.31 3.65
N ALA A 181 2.46 -39.29 2.85
CA ALA A 181 2.83 -40.39 1.95
C ALA A 181 4.10 -41.10 2.47
N THR A 182 3.98 -42.39 2.77
CA THR A 182 5.05 -43.30 3.23
C THR A 182 6.12 -43.59 2.16
N PRO A 183 7.40 -43.62 2.54
CA PRO A 183 8.36 -44.58 2.00
C PRO A 183 8.64 -45.70 3.02
N GLN A 184 8.69 -46.93 2.51
CA GLN A 184 8.92 -48.16 3.23
C GLN A 184 10.35 -48.25 3.83
N ALA A 185 10.40 -48.53 5.13
CA ALA A 185 11.40 -49.27 5.89
C ALA A 185 12.90 -48.86 5.83
N ALA A 186 13.37 -48.19 6.90
CA ALA A 186 14.66 -48.47 7.53
C ALA A 186 14.72 -47.93 8.98
N LYS A 187 14.64 -48.86 9.95
CA LYS A 187 15.24 -48.86 11.30
C LYS A 187 15.19 -47.56 12.15
N GLY A 188 14.45 -47.59 13.26
CA GLY A 188 14.60 -46.62 14.36
C GLY A 188 13.73 -46.97 15.57
N LYS A 189 14.34 -46.99 16.76
CA LYS A 189 13.89 -47.45 18.08
C LYS A 189 12.87 -46.50 18.77
N THR A 190 12.20 -47.03 19.81
CA THR A 190 11.66 -46.37 21.03
C THR A 190 10.42 -45.46 20.92
N ILE A 191 9.22 -46.06 20.92
CA ILE A 191 7.96 -45.37 21.32
C ILE A 191 7.09 -46.26 22.26
N GLU A 192 7.23 -47.59 22.25
CA GLU A 192 6.47 -48.50 23.14
C GLU A 192 6.70 -48.30 24.65
N GLU A 193 7.83 -47.70 25.08
CA GLU A 193 8.12 -47.50 26.51
C GLU A 193 7.29 -46.36 27.15
N ASP A 194 6.74 -45.44 26.35
CA ASP A 194 6.00 -44.26 26.87
C ASP A 194 4.51 -44.57 27.07
N GLU A 195 3.92 -45.39 26.20
CA GLU A 195 2.49 -45.76 26.28
C GLU A 195 2.19 -46.70 27.46
N ASP A 196 3.10 -47.64 27.77
CA ASP A 196 2.96 -48.54 28.92
C ASP A 196 3.08 -47.80 30.27
N ALA A 197 3.90 -46.74 30.31
CA ALA A 197 4.08 -45.91 31.50
C ALA A 197 2.83 -45.06 31.79
N GLU A 198 2.19 -44.52 30.75
CA GLU A 198 0.92 -43.80 30.89
C GLU A 198 -0.23 -44.73 31.29
N LEU A 199 -0.29 -45.95 30.73
CA LEU A 199 -1.34 -46.92 31.07
C LEU A 199 -1.26 -47.39 32.53
N MET A 200 -0.05 -47.55 33.08
CA MET A 200 0.13 -47.86 34.50
C MET A 200 -0.32 -46.71 35.40
N LYS A 201 -0.01 -45.47 35.03
CA LYS A 201 -0.39 -44.29 35.80
C LYS A 201 -1.91 -44.13 35.88
N LEU A 202 -2.60 -44.37 34.76
CA LEU A 202 -4.07 -44.32 34.69
C LEU A 202 -4.74 -45.42 35.53
N ARG A 203 -4.13 -46.61 35.61
CA ARG A 203 -4.65 -47.72 36.45
C ARG A 203 -4.44 -47.48 37.94
N ALA A 204 -3.36 -46.80 38.33
CA ALA A 204 -3.09 -46.45 39.72
C ALA A 204 -4.04 -45.36 40.24
N GLU A 205 -4.49 -44.44 39.38
CA GLU A 205 -5.41 -43.35 39.73
C GLU A 205 -6.86 -43.82 39.90
N MET A 206 -7.28 -44.91 39.24
CA MET A 206 -8.62 -45.49 39.43
C MET A 206 -8.72 -46.46 40.63
N ALA A 207 -7.61 -46.78 41.28
CA ALA A 207 -7.55 -47.75 42.38
C ALA A 207 -7.41 -47.11 43.78
N MET A 208 -7.51 -45.78 43.87
CA MET A 208 -7.74 -45.01 45.12
C MET A 208 -9.12 -44.34 45.08
#